data_AF-A0A8D0D3Y9-F1
#
_entry.id   AF-A0A8D0D3Y9-F1
#
_cell.length_a   1.000
_cell.length_b   1.000
_cell.length_c   1.000
_cell.angle_alpha   90.00
_cell.angle_beta   90.00
_cell.angle_gamma   90.00
#
_symmetry.space_group_name_H-M   'P 1'
#
loop_
_entity.id
_entity.type
_entity.pdbx_description
1 polymer ?
#
loop_
_entity_poly.entity_id
_entity_poly.type
_entity_poly.pdbx_seq_one_letter_code
_entity_poly.pdbx_strand_id
1 'polypeptide(L)'
;QMRKPPSVQAAFCEGRCALSCGFSWTLCSTGKRIFELLGNALVIVAFKVDKSLRKQCNYYFLNLAISDFLVGAFCIPVYMPYILTGKWTMGQGLCKLWLVMDYLLCSASVFNIVLISYDRFLSVTRAVSYRARQGMTHQAIVKMIAVWVLAFVLYGPAIIFWELVVGKSHVPKDECFAEFYYSWYFLLSASMLEFFSPFISVAFFNLSIYLNIRRRRLHSREAQLQLQLSESASAQEKGIPLSHNWWFGMKLAVRVTKIKSAIKYKCMSHDLCFGQVVIQ
;
A
#
# COMPACT_ATOMS: atom_id res chain seq x y z
N GLN A 1 58.11 25.26 -9.11
CA GLN A 1 56.87 26.07 -8.94
C GLN A 1 56.24 25.64 -7.62
N MET A 2 56.51 26.37 -6.54
CA MET A 2 56.03 26.04 -5.18
C MET A 2 54.51 26.28 -5.11
N ARG A 3 53.75 25.21 -4.84
CA ARG A 3 52.30 25.25 -4.63
C ARG A 3 52.07 25.89 -3.24
N LYS A 4 51.61 27.16 -3.20
CA LYS A 4 51.24 27.86 -1.96
C LYS A 4 50.21 27.01 -1.18
N PRO A 5 50.33 26.85 0.15
CA PRO A 5 49.26 26.23 0.94
C PRO A 5 47.99 27.08 0.85
N PRO A 6 46.79 26.47 0.83
CA PRO A 6 45.54 27.21 0.89
C PRO A 6 45.52 28.08 2.16
N SER A 7 45.12 29.33 2.02
CA SER A 7 45.00 30.26 3.14
C SER A 7 44.01 29.71 4.17
N VAL A 8 44.34 29.82 5.46
CA VAL A 8 43.51 29.35 6.59
C VAL A 8 42.07 29.87 6.51
N GLN A 9 41.87 31.07 5.93
CA GLN A 9 40.53 31.65 5.68
C GLN A 9 39.72 30.90 4.61
N ALA A 10 40.35 30.31 3.59
CA ALA A 10 39.64 29.52 2.57
C ALA A 10 39.14 28.19 3.15
N ALA A 11 39.99 27.48 3.91
CA ALA A 11 39.61 26.24 4.61
C ALA A 11 38.51 26.48 5.67
N PHE A 12 38.54 27.63 6.36
CA PHE A 12 37.51 28.01 7.34
C PHE A 12 36.18 28.39 6.66
N CYS A 13 36.21 28.95 5.44
CA CYS A 13 35.02 29.23 4.64
C CYS A 13 34.39 27.94 4.08
N GLU A 14 35.21 27.03 3.56
CA GLU A 14 34.78 25.69 3.12
C GLU A 14 34.19 24.87 4.28
N GLY A 15 34.82 24.91 5.45
CA GLY A 15 34.31 24.31 6.68
C GLY A 15 32.99 24.91 7.14
N ARG A 16 32.83 26.24 7.11
CA ARG A 16 31.55 26.90 7.45
C ARG A 16 30.45 26.64 6.44
N CYS A 17 30.75 26.54 5.15
CA CYS A 17 29.78 26.15 4.12
C CYS A 17 29.37 24.68 4.23
N ALA A 18 30.32 23.77 4.51
CA ALA A 18 30.03 22.36 4.74
C ALA A 18 29.22 22.14 6.03
N LEU A 19 29.53 22.89 7.10
CA LEU A 19 28.75 22.91 8.34
C LEU A 19 27.37 23.52 8.11
N SER A 20 27.23 24.66 7.43
CA SER A 20 25.91 25.25 7.14
C SER A 20 25.05 24.39 6.20
N CYS A 21 25.64 23.80 5.16
CA CYS A 21 24.95 22.83 4.30
C CYS A 21 24.58 21.58 5.10
N GLY A 22 25.48 21.06 5.94
CA GLY A 22 25.24 19.92 6.83
C GLY A 22 24.14 20.20 7.84
N PHE A 23 24.18 21.34 8.54
CA PHE A 23 23.15 21.79 9.48
C PHE A 23 21.81 21.97 8.79
N SER A 24 21.77 22.56 7.60
CA SER A 24 20.53 22.70 6.82
C SER A 24 19.99 21.34 6.37
N TRP A 25 20.86 20.41 5.98
CA TRP A 25 20.50 19.03 5.65
C TRP A 25 19.99 18.25 6.85
N THR A 26 20.66 18.37 8.00
CA THR A 26 20.29 17.71 9.25
C THR A 26 19.00 18.30 9.82
N LEU A 27 18.82 19.62 9.80
CA LEU A 27 17.57 20.29 10.20
C LEU A 27 16.41 19.85 9.30
N CYS A 28 16.60 19.85 7.98
CA CYS A 28 15.58 19.42 7.02
C CYS A 28 15.25 17.93 7.19
N SER A 29 16.26 17.07 7.38
CA SER A 29 16.07 15.64 7.60
C SER A 29 15.35 15.37 8.92
N THR A 30 15.77 16.00 10.02
CA THR A 30 15.16 15.83 11.34
C THR A 30 13.72 16.36 11.35
N GLY A 31 13.47 17.50 10.70
CA GLY A 31 12.13 18.05 10.52
C GLY A 31 11.18 17.10 9.78
N LYS A 32 11.64 16.48 8.68
CA LYS A 32 10.87 15.45 7.96
C LYS A 32 10.51 14.26 8.84
N ARG A 33 11.47 13.74 9.62
CA ARG A 33 11.22 12.59 10.50
C ARG A 33 10.20 12.89 11.60
N ILE A 34 10.26 14.09 12.19
CA ILE A 34 9.27 14.53 13.19
C ILE A 34 7.88 14.63 12.57
N PHE A 35 7.78 15.19 11.36
CA PHE A 35 6.52 15.29 10.64
C PHE A 35 5.93 13.91 10.32
N GLU A 36 6.75 12.98 9.83
CA GLU A 36 6.36 11.58 9.57
C GLU A 36 5.83 10.89 10.84
N LEU A 37 6.52 11.05 11.96
CA LEU A 37 6.11 10.51 13.25
C LEU A 37 4.76 11.06 13.72
N LEU A 38 4.58 12.38 13.66
CA LEU A 38 3.35 13.05 14.07
C LEU A 38 2.17 12.67 13.16
N GLY A 39 2.39 12.60 11.85
CA GLY A 39 1.38 12.19 10.88
C GLY A 39 0.90 10.76 11.13
N ASN A 40 1.84 9.82 11.28
CA ASN A 40 1.50 8.42 11.54
C ASN A 40 0.84 8.21 12.92
N ALA A 41 1.29 8.95 13.94
CA ALA A 41 0.65 8.93 15.26
C ALA A 41 -0.81 9.44 15.19
N LEU A 42 -1.06 10.51 14.43
CA LEU A 42 -2.41 11.05 14.24
C LEU A 42 -3.34 10.04 13.56
N VAL A 43 -2.87 9.30 12.56
CA VAL A 43 -3.64 8.23 11.91
C VAL A 43 -4.02 7.13 12.92
N ILE A 44 -3.08 6.72 13.77
CA ILE A 44 -3.32 5.71 14.82
C ILE A 44 -4.35 6.21 15.83
N VAL A 45 -4.24 7.47 16.27
CA VAL A 45 -5.17 8.09 17.22
C VAL A 45 -6.56 8.24 16.59
N ALA A 46 -6.66 8.71 15.35
CA ALA A 46 -7.93 8.85 14.64
C ALA A 46 -8.66 7.51 14.54
N PHE A 47 -7.94 6.41 14.28
CA PHE A 47 -8.52 5.07 14.24
C PHE A 47 -9.02 4.59 15.60
N LYS A 48 -8.37 4.98 16.70
CA LYS A 48 -8.83 4.66 18.07
C LYS A 48 -10.06 5.47 18.48
N VAL A 49 -10.12 6.74 18.09
CA VAL A 49 -11.20 7.67 18.46
C VAL A 49 -12.47 7.39 17.66
N ASP A 50 -12.35 7.23 16.34
CA ASP A 50 -13.51 7.08 15.46
C ASP A 50 -13.85 5.61 15.18
N LYS A 51 -14.95 5.16 15.78
CA LYS A 51 -15.49 3.80 15.58
C LYS A 51 -15.96 3.56 14.15
N SER A 52 -16.31 4.60 13.39
CA SER A 52 -16.77 4.53 12.00
C SER A 52 -15.63 4.14 11.03
N LEU A 53 -14.38 4.39 11.43
CA LEU A 53 -13.18 4.06 10.67
C LEU A 53 -12.75 2.59 10.81
N ARG A 54 -13.39 1.78 11.66
CA ARG A 54 -13.04 0.36 11.88
C ARG A 54 -13.54 -0.57 10.77
N LYS A 55 -13.25 -0.22 9.52
CA LYS A 55 -13.55 -1.00 8.32
C LYS A 55 -12.31 -1.77 7.86
N GLN A 56 -12.53 -2.88 7.16
CA GLN A 56 -11.45 -3.76 6.68
C GLN A 56 -10.34 -3.02 5.90
N CYS A 57 -10.68 -2.09 5.01
CA CYS A 57 -9.70 -1.31 4.24
C CYS A 57 -8.81 -0.43 5.12
N ASN A 58 -9.35 0.11 6.21
CA ASN A 58 -8.65 1.06 7.08
C ASN A 58 -7.63 0.37 7.98
N TYR A 59 -7.72 -0.95 8.19
CA TYR A 59 -6.71 -1.72 8.91
C TYR A 59 -5.37 -1.75 8.18
N TYR A 60 -5.35 -1.70 6.85
CA TYR A 60 -4.09 -1.67 6.10
C TYR A 60 -3.39 -0.32 6.20
N PHE A 61 -4.15 0.77 6.17
CA PHE A 61 -3.61 2.11 6.47
C PHE A 61 -3.09 2.21 7.89
N LEU A 62 -3.78 1.57 8.85
CA LEU A 62 -3.27 1.45 10.22
C LEU A 62 -1.98 0.63 10.28
N ASN A 63 -1.86 -0.47 9.54
CA ASN A 63 -0.63 -1.27 9.50
C ASN A 63 0.56 -0.47 8.97
N LEU A 64 0.33 0.33 7.93
CA LEU A 64 1.33 1.23 7.36
C LEU A 64 1.75 2.27 8.40
N ALA A 65 0.79 2.95 9.02
CA ALA A 65 1.07 3.95 10.05
C ALA A 65 1.82 3.37 11.27
N ILE A 66 1.50 2.14 11.69
CA ILE A 66 2.24 1.45 12.76
C ILE A 66 3.68 1.16 12.33
N SER A 67 3.89 0.68 11.10
CA SER A 67 5.22 0.36 10.58
C SER A 67 6.10 1.61 10.51
N ASP A 68 5.59 2.67 9.89
CA ASP A 68 6.32 3.93 9.74
C ASP A 68 6.56 4.63 11.09
N PHE A 69 5.61 4.53 12.02
CA PHE A 69 5.79 5.01 13.39
C PHE A 69 6.92 4.25 14.11
N LEU A 70 6.98 2.92 13.98
CA LEU A 70 8.05 2.12 14.58
C LEU A 70 9.43 2.46 13.98
N VAL A 71 9.52 2.72 12.67
CA VAL A 71 10.77 3.17 12.04
C VAL A 71 11.22 4.48 12.69
N GLY A 72 10.33 5.47 12.78
CA GLY A 72 10.66 6.76 13.35
C GLY A 72 10.96 6.72 14.85
N ALA A 73 10.28 5.86 15.62
CA ALA A 73 10.36 5.81 17.07
C ALA A 73 11.50 4.92 17.58
N PHE A 74 11.87 3.88 16.84
CA PHE A 74 12.90 2.91 17.24
C PHE A 74 14.12 2.92 16.30
N CYS A 75 13.93 2.74 15.00
CA CYS A 75 15.06 2.60 14.07
C CYS A 75 15.89 3.89 13.99
N ILE A 76 15.23 5.06 13.95
CA ILE A 76 15.94 6.34 13.85
C ILE A 76 16.74 6.64 15.13
N PRO A 77 16.18 6.62 16.35
CA PRO A 77 16.96 6.92 17.55
C PRO A 77 18.12 5.95 17.79
N VAL A 78 17.99 4.69 17.36
CA VAL A 78 19.07 3.69 17.45
C VAL A 78 20.17 3.95 16.41
N TYR A 79 19.81 4.43 15.21
CA TYR A 79 20.75 4.76 14.14
C TYR A 79 21.45 6.12 14.31
N MET A 80 20.79 7.10 14.94
CA MET A 80 21.31 8.46 15.07
C MET A 80 22.67 8.55 15.76
N PRO A 81 22.93 7.86 16.89
CA PRO A 81 24.26 7.86 17.51
C PRO A 81 25.34 7.37 16.57
N TYR A 82 25.08 6.33 15.78
CA TYR A 82 26.04 5.75 14.83
C TYR A 82 26.49 6.78 13.78
N ILE A 83 25.56 7.58 13.26
CA ILE A 83 25.88 8.68 12.34
C ILE A 83 26.69 9.80 13.00
N LEU A 84 26.44 10.10 14.27
CA LEU A 84 27.10 11.20 14.98
C LEU A 84 28.52 10.83 15.46
N THR A 85 28.72 9.62 15.96
CA THR A 85 30.02 9.14 16.46
C THR A 85 30.86 8.49 15.36
N GLY A 86 30.25 8.09 14.24
CA GLY A 86 30.88 7.31 13.19
C GLY A 86 31.25 5.88 13.62
N LYS A 87 30.79 5.45 14.80
CA LYS A 87 31.12 4.15 15.40
C LYS A 87 29.94 3.58 16.18
N TRP A 88 29.73 2.28 16.05
CA TRP A 88 28.71 1.54 16.77
C TRP A 88 29.19 1.11 18.16
N THR A 89 28.60 1.66 19.22
CA THR A 89 29.01 1.39 20.62
C THR A 89 27.97 0.61 21.42
N MET A 90 26.79 0.36 20.86
CA MET A 90 25.64 -0.24 21.56
C MET A 90 25.67 -1.79 21.61
N GLY A 91 26.76 -2.41 21.14
CA GLY A 91 26.96 -3.86 21.15
C GLY A 91 26.28 -4.61 20.00
N GLN A 92 26.73 -5.85 19.76
CA GLN A 92 26.33 -6.65 18.59
C GLN A 92 24.85 -7.08 18.63
N GLY A 93 24.30 -7.34 19.82
CA GLY A 93 22.89 -7.72 19.97
C GLY A 93 21.92 -6.64 19.51
N LEU A 94 22.16 -5.37 19.91
CA LEU A 94 21.33 -4.25 19.48
C LEU A 94 21.51 -3.96 17.99
N CYS A 95 22.71 -4.15 17.44
CA CYS A 95 22.97 -4.01 16.00
C CYS A 95 22.11 -5.00 15.19
N LYS A 96 22.13 -6.28 15.58
CA LYS A 96 21.31 -7.31 14.93
C LYS A 96 19.81 -7.02 15.06
N LEU A 97 19.36 -6.63 16.25
CA LEU A 97 17.95 -6.27 16.46
C LEU A 97 17.55 -5.08 15.59
N TRP A 98 18.38 -4.04 15.53
CA TRP A 98 18.14 -2.87 14.69
C TRP A 98 18.07 -3.23 13.21
N LEU A 99 19.04 -4.01 12.69
CA LEU A 99 19.05 -4.48 11.31
C LEU A 99 17.79 -5.31 10.99
N VAL A 100 17.44 -6.29 11.84
CA VAL A 100 16.23 -7.08 11.62
C VAL A 100 15.00 -6.19 11.58
N MET A 101 14.84 -5.28 12.55
CA MET A 101 13.68 -4.40 12.59
C MET A 101 13.62 -3.45 11.40
N ASP A 102 14.73 -2.83 11.01
CA ASP A 102 14.78 -1.86 9.92
C ASP A 102 14.41 -2.50 8.57
N TYR A 103 15.02 -3.64 8.25
CA TYR A 103 14.67 -4.39 7.04
C TYR A 103 13.22 -4.89 7.08
N LEU A 104 12.76 -5.42 8.21
CA LEU A 104 11.41 -5.97 8.34
C LEU A 104 10.35 -4.88 8.20
N LEU A 105 10.56 -3.70 8.78
CA LEU A 105 9.67 -2.55 8.65
C LEU A 105 9.63 -2.02 7.22
N CYS A 106 10.79 -1.90 6.55
CA CYS A 106 10.87 -1.49 5.15
C CYS A 106 10.10 -2.46 4.23
N SER A 107 10.35 -3.76 4.36
CA SER A 107 9.66 -4.77 3.54
C SER A 107 8.18 -4.86 3.87
N ALA A 108 7.80 -4.73 5.14
CA ALA A 108 6.39 -4.68 5.54
C ALA A 108 5.66 -3.50 4.88
N SER A 109 6.27 -2.31 4.80
CA SER A 109 5.70 -1.16 4.09
C SER A 109 5.52 -1.42 2.59
N VAL A 110 6.48 -2.07 1.92
CA VAL A 110 6.35 -2.46 0.50
C VAL A 110 5.21 -3.46 0.29
N PHE A 111 5.18 -4.54 1.07
CA PHE A 111 4.13 -5.55 0.97
C PHE A 111 2.75 -5.00 1.37
N ASN A 112 2.67 -4.01 2.26
CA ASN A 112 1.42 -3.31 2.57
C ASN A 112 0.82 -2.63 1.34
N ILE A 113 1.65 -1.99 0.49
CA ILE A 113 1.17 -1.36 -0.75
C ILE A 113 0.57 -2.41 -1.71
N VAL A 114 1.22 -3.57 -1.83
CA VAL A 114 0.69 -4.72 -2.61
C VAL A 114 -0.66 -5.15 -2.04
N LEU A 115 -0.77 -5.24 -0.73
CA LEU A 115 -1.94 -5.72 -0.03
C LEU A 115 -3.12 -4.74 -0.16
N ILE A 116 -2.88 -3.43 -0.05
CA ILE A 116 -3.86 -2.37 -0.32
C ILE A 116 -4.37 -2.47 -1.76
N SER A 117 -3.47 -2.70 -2.72
CA SER A 117 -3.82 -2.85 -4.13
C SER A 117 -4.64 -4.11 -4.39
N TYR A 118 -4.29 -5.21 -3.74
CA TYR A 118 -5.06 -6.47 -3.78
C TYR A 118 -6.45 -6.32 -3.16
N ASP A 119 -6.57 -5.59 -2.06
CA ASP A 119 -7.86 -5.32 -1.42
C ASP A 119 -8.78 -4.49 -2.32
N ARG A 120 -8.24 -3.44 -2.95
CA ARG A 120 -8.96 -2.66 -3.97
C ARG A 120 -9.41 -3.53 -5.14
N PHE A 121 -8.54 -4.42 -5.61
CA PHE A 121 -8.88 -5.38 -6.67
C PHE A 121 -10.06 -6.27 -6.29
N LEU A 122 -10.06 -6.84 -5.09
CA LEU A 122 -11.17 -7.67 -4.60
C LEU A 122 -12.47 -6.87 -4.44
N SER A 123 -12.38 -5.65 -3.91
CA SER A 123 -13.52 -4.75 -3.74
C SER A 123 -14.20 -4.45 -5.08
N VAL A 124 -13.43 -4.17 -6.13
CA VAL A 124 -13.98 -3.84 -7.45
C VAL A 124 -14.48 -5.07 -8.19
N THR A 125 -13.68 -6.14 -8.26
CA THR A 125 -14.01 -7.31 -9.09
C THR A 125 -15.05 -8.21 -8.45
N ARG A 126 -15.02 -8.36 -7.13
CA ARG A 126 -15.90 -9.27 -6.37
C ARG A 126 -16.74 -8.51 -5.35
N ALA A 127 -17.28 -7.35 -5.71
CA ALA A 127 -18.06 -6.47 -4.84
C ALA A 127 -19.16 -7.17 -3.99
N VAL A 128 -19.79 -8.24 -4.48
CA VAL A 128 -20.81 -9.01 -3.73
C VAL A 128 -20.15 -9.89 -2.66
N SER A 129 -19.16 -10.70 -3.04
CA SER A 129 -18.42 -11.55 -2.10
C SER A 129 -17.55 -10.75 -1.13
N TYR A 130 -17.02 -9.61 -1.58
CA TYR A 130 -16.27 -8.66 -0.76
C TYR A 130 -17.15 -8.06 0.32
N ARG A 131 -18.38 -7.63 0.00
CA ARG A 131 -19.35 -7.16 1.02
C ARG A 131 -19.71 -8.22 2.05
N ALA A 132 -19.83 -9.49 1.64
CA ALA A 132 -20.03 -10.58 2.60
C ALA A 132 -18.80 -10.82 3.50
N ARG A 133 -17.59 -10.56 2.99
CA ARG A 133 -16.32 -10.65 3.74
C ARG A 133 -15.99 -9.43 4.59
N GLN A 134 -16.59 -8.28 4.30
CA GLN A 134 -16.29 -7.00 4.94
C GLN A 134 -16.59 -6.99 6.46
N GLY A 135 -17.44 -7.90 6.95
CA GLY A 135 -17.67 -8.13 8.37
C GLY A 135 -16.60 -8.98 9.08
N MET A 136 -15.69 -9.64 8.34
CA MET A 136 -14.65 -10.51 8.89
C MET A 136 -13.31 -9.77 8.97
N THR A 137 -13.21 -8.83 9.90
CA THR A 137 -11.97 -8.06 10.19
C THR A 137 -10.77 -8.97 10.48
N HIS A 138 -10.99 -10.15 11.03
CA HIS A 138 -9.95 -11.16 11.27
C HIS A 138 -9.16 -11.52 10.01
N GLN A 139 -9.80 -11.54 8.82
CA GLN A 139 -9.06 -11.83 7.58
C GLN A 139 -8.06 -10.74 7.21
N ALA A 140 -8.34 -9.47 7.50
CA ALA A 140 -7.37 -8.40 7.28
C ALA A 140 -6.19 -8.52 8.26
N ILE A 141 -6.46 -8.82 9.53
CA ILE A 141 -5.43 -9.03 10.54
C ILE A 141 -4.52 -10.22 10.17
N VAL A 142 -5.10 -11.35 9.73
CA VAL A 142 -4.32 -12.50 9.27
C VAL A 142 -3.41 -12.14 8.08
N LYS A 143 -3.92 -11.37 7.11
CA LYS A 143 -3.09 -10.91 5.98
C LYS A 143 -1.98 -9.95 6.43
N MET A 144 -2.25 -9.06 7.38
CA MET A 144 -1.24 -8.19 7.97
C MET A 144 -0.15 -9.05 8.63
N ILE A 145 -0.52 -9.95 9.54
CA ILE A 145 0.42 -10.86 10.21
C ILE A 145 1.22 -11.66 9.18
N ALA A 146 0.59 -12.15 8.11
CA ALA A 146 1.28 -12.86 7.04
C ALA A 146 2.36 -12.00 6.35
N VAL A 147 2.12 -10.69 6.16
CA VAL A 147 3.13 -9.76 5.65
C VAL A 147 4.31 -9.62 6.62
N TRP A 148 4.04 -9.45 7.91
CA TRP A 148 5.09 -9.36 8.93
C TRP A 148 5.92 -10.66 9.00
N VAL A 149 5.27 -11.81 8.94
CA VAL A 149 5.95 -13.12 8.91
C VAL A 149 6.76 -13.29 7.63
N LEU A 150 6.21 -12.91 6.47
CA LEU A 150 6.93 -13.00 5.19
C LEU A 150 8.18 -12.10 5.18
N ALA A 151 8.06 -10.87 5.67
CA ALA A 151 9.19 -9.95 5.82
C ALA A 151 10.25 -10.53 6.78
N PHE A 152 9.82 -11.09 7.91
CA PHE A 152 10.74 -11.76 8.84
C PHE A 152 11.42 -12.95 8.20
N VAL A 153 10.72 -13.81 7.47
CA VAL A 153 11.30 -15.00 6.83
C VAL A 153 12.33 -14.63 5.75
N LEU A 154 12.13 -13.52 5.04
CA LEU A 154 13.06 -13.05 4.01
C LEU A 154 14.39 -12.54 4.60
N TYR A 155 14.34 -11.74 5.67
CA TYR A 155 15.53 -11.06 6.20
C TYR A 155 15.99 -11.57 7.58
N GLY A 156 15.07 -11.94 8.45
CA GLY A 156 15.34 -12.37 9.83
C GLY A 156 16.33 -13.53 9.90
N PRO A 157 16.05 -14.70 9.30
CA PRO A 157 17.00 -15.81 9.27
C PRO A 157 18.34 -15.42 8.63
N ALA A 158 18.32 -14.63 7.56
CA ALA A 158 19.53 -14.18 6.86
C ALA A 158 20.39 -13.26 7.73
N ILE A 159 19.83 -12.50 8.67
CA ILE A 159 20.60 -11.64 9.60
C ILE A 159 21.06 -12.43 10.83
N ILE A 160 20.23 -13.34 11.34
CA ILE A 160 20.48 -14.06 12.59
C ILE A 160 21.44 -15.25 12.38
N PHE A 161 21.22 -16.05 11.34
CA PHE A 161 21.93 -17.33 11.13
C PHE A 161 23.19 -17.20 10.28
N TRP A 162 23.46 -16.07 9.63
CA TRP A 162 24.64 -15.92 8.78
C TRP A 162 25.95 -16.14 9.55
N GLU A 163 26.04 -15.61 10.78
CA GLU A 163 27.18 -15.83 11.67
C GLU A 163 27.35 -17.31 12.06
N LEU A 164 26.23 -18.03 12.27
CA LEU A 164 26.24 -19.47 12.62
C LEU A 164 26.68 -20.34 11.44
N VAL A 165 26.34 -19.95 10.20
CA VAL A 165 26.70 -20.68 8.98
C VAL A 165 28.16 -20.42 8.58
N VAL A 166 28.64 -19.20 8.75
CA VAL A 166 30.01 -18.80 8.35
C VAL A 166 31.04 -19.04 9.47
N GLY A 167 30.59 -19.17 10.73
CA GLY A 167 31.45 -19.50 11.89
C GLY A 167 32.45 -18.40 12.29
N LYS A 168 32.38 -17.22 11.64
CA LYS A 168 33.18 -16.03 11.95
C LYS A 168 32.34 -14.78 11.68
N SER A 169 32.27 -13.87 12.65
CA SER A 169 31.75 -12.52 12.41
C SER A 169 32.78 -11.73 11.59
N HIS A 170 32.42 -11.41 10.34
CA HIS A 170 33.20 -10.52 9.47
C HIS A 170 32.97 -9.02 9.79
N VAL A 171 32.08 -8.69 10.72
CA VAL A 171 31.73 -7.30 11.08
C VAL A 171 32.67 -6.81 12.19
N PRO A 172 33.43 -5.71 11.99
CA PRO A 172 34.21 -5.07 13.04
C PRO A 172 33.30 -4.60 14.18
N LYS A 173 33.78 -4.63 15.43
CA LYS A 173 32.98 -4.20 16.60
C LYS A 173 32.53 -2.74 16.56
N ASP A 174 33.23 -1.91 15.77
CA ASP A 174 32.98 -0.48 15.62
C ASP A 174 31.94 -0.17 14.52
N GLU A 175 31.48 -1.18 13.76
CA GLU A 175 30.56 -1.00 12.64
C GLU A 175 29.31 -1.87 12.80
N CYS A 176 28.20 -1.43 12.22
CA CYS A 176 26.94 -2.17 12.23
C CYS A 176 26.33 -2.21 10.82
N PHE A 177 26.47 -3.35 10.15
CA PHE A 177 25.90 -3.63 8.84
C PHE A 177 25.51 -5.11 8.72
N ALA A 178 24.61 -5.41 7.79
CA ALA A 178 24.16 -6.78 7.56
C ALA A 178 25.28 -7.64 6.93
N GLU A 179 25.53 -8.83 7.46
CA GLU A 179 26.65 -9.69 7.01
C GLU A 179 26.51 -10.13 5.54
N PHE A 180 25.28 -10.28 5.04
CA PHE A 180 25.01 -10.59 3.64
C PHE A 180 25.25 -9.41 2.69
N TYR A 181 25.59 -8.21 3.18
CA TYR A 181 25.84 -7.02 2.36
C TYR A 181 26.96 -7.25 1.32
N TYR A 182 27.95 -8.09 1.65
CA TYR A 182 29.01 -8.46 0.73
C TYR A 182 28.62 -9.53 -0.30
N SER A 183 27.48 -10.21 -0.09
CA SER A 183 26.95 -11.19 -1.04
C SER A 183 26.08 -10.48 -2.08
N TRP A 184 26.71 -10.03 -3.16
CA TRP A 184 26.04 -9.27 -4.21
C TRP A 184 24.86 -10.02 -4.84
N TYR A 185 24.91 -11.36 -4.91
CA TYR A 185 23.81 -12.18 -5.42
C TYR A 185 22.56 -12.07 -4.53
N PHE A 186 22.75 -12.13 -3.20
CA PHE A 186 21.63 -12.01 -2.26
C PHE A 186 21.03 -10.61 -2.34
N LEU A 187 21.88 -9.57 -2.28
CA LEU A 187 21.44 -8.17 -2.37
C LEU A 187 20.67 -7.90 -3.66
N LEU A 188 21.22 -8.32 -4.81
CA LEU A 188 20.55 -8.17 -6.10
C LEU A 188 19.21 -8.91 -6.12
N SER A 189 19.18 -10.17 -5.70
CA SER A 189 17.94 -10.96 -5.70
C SER A 189 16.85 -10.34 -4.81
N ALA A 190 17.20 -9.90 -3.60
CA ALA A 190 16.28 -9.28 -2.65
C ALA A 190 15.74 -7.94 -3.19
N SER A 191 16.62 -7.07 -3.69
CA SER A 191 16.21 -5.79 -4.29
C SER A 191 15.33 -5.98 -5.54
N MET A 192 15.64 -6.96 -6.39
CA MET A 192 14.78 -7.28 -7.54
C MET A 192 13.40 -7.76 -7.08
N LEU A 193 13.34 -8.65 -6.10
CA LEU A 193 12.06 -9.13 -5.55
C LEU A 193 11.24 -7.99 -4.95
N GLU A 194 11.85 -7.12 -4.15
CA GLU A 194 11.17 -5.98 -3.53
C GLU A 194 10.75 -4.90 -4.51
N PHE A 195 11.49 -4.70 -5.60
CA PHE A 195 11.13 -3.72 -6.61
C PHE A 195 10.05 -4.24 -7.58
N PHE A 196 10.20 -5.48 -8.06
CA PHE A 196 9.28 -6.05 -9.03
C PHE A 196 7.97 -6.52 -8.41
N SER A 197 7.98 -7.03 -7.18
CA SER A 197 6.76 -7.47 -6.47
C SER A 197 5.65 -6.40 -6.45
N PRO A 198 5.88 -5.17 -5.95
CA PRO A 198 4.87 -4.12 -5.96
C PRO A 198 4.50 -3.70 -7.37
N PHE A 199 5.47 -3.54 -8.26
CA PHE A 199 5.20 -3.06 -9.61
C PHE A 199 4.32 -4.03 -10.42
N ILE A 200 4.70 -5.31 -10.46
CA ILE A 200 3.97 -6.36 -11.19
C ILE A 200 2.58 -6.55 -10.56
N SER A 201 2.50 -6.60 -9.23
CA SER A 201 1.22 -6.79 -8.54
C SER A 201 0.26 -5.64 -8.82
N VAL A 202 0.71 -4.39 -8.66
CA VAL A 202 -0.11 -3.19 -8.90
C VAL A 202 -0.54 -3.12 -10.37
N ALA A 203 0.37 -3.35 -11.32
CA ALA A 203 0.06 -3.36 -12.73
C ALA A 203 -0.98 -4.44 -13.08
N PHE A 204 -0.77 -5.66 -12.59
CA PHE A 204 -1.69 -6.78 -12.79
C PHE A 204 -3.08 -6.50 -12.22
N PHE A 205 -3.16 -5.98 -10.99
CA PHE A 205 -4.43 -5.65 -10.35
C PHE A 205 -5.15 -4.51 -11.06
N ASN A 206 -4.45 -3.44 -11.43
CA ASN A 206 -5.04 -2.32 -12.16
C ASN A 206 -5.53 -2.73 -13.55
N LEU A 207 -4.75 -3.54 -14.28
CA LEU A 207 -5.18 -4.09 -15.56
C LEU A 207 -6.42 -4.96 -15.40
N SER A 208 -6.43 -5.83 -14.40
CA SER A 208 -7.56 -6.71 -14.13
C SER A 208 -8.81 -5.92 -13.70
N ILE A 209 -8.66 -4.83 -12.94
CA ILE A 209 -9.75 -3.89 -12.63
C ILE A 209 -10.27 -3.27 -13.92
N TYR A 210 -9.40 -2.71 -14.75
CA TYR A 210 -9.75 -2.05 -16.00
C TYR A 210 -10.54 -2.99 -16.93
N LEU A 211 -10.06 -4.23 -17.11
CA LEU A 211 -10.70 -5.24 -17.94
C LEU A 211 -12.08 -5.64 -17.39
N ASN A 212 -12.21 -5.81 -16.07
CA ASN A 212 -13.50 -6.14 -15.45
C ASN A 212 -14.51 -5.00 -15.58
N ILE A 213 -14.09 -3.75 -15.39
CA ILE A 213 -14.97 -2.58 -15.58
C ILE A 213 -15.39 -2.47 -17.05
N ARG A 214 -14.45 -2.62 -17.98
CA ARG A 214 -14.74 -2.59 -19.42
C ARG A 214 -15.74 -3.66 -19.81
N ARG A 215 -15.56 -4.90 -19.34
CA ARG A 215 -16.47 -6.02 -19.60
C ARG A 215 -17.87 -5.75 -19.05
N ARG A 216 -17.99 -5.22 -17.82
CA ARG A 216 -19.29 -4.84 -17.24
C ARG A 216 -19.98 -3.73 -18.04
N ARG A 217 -19.24 -2.70 -18.48
CA ARG A 217 -19.78 -1.62 -19.32
C ARG A 217 -20.27 -2.14 -20.68
N LEU A 218 -19.56 -3.09 -21.28
CA LEU A 218 -19.97 -3.71 -22.54
C LEU A 218 -21.29 -4.49 -22.37
N HIS A 219 -21.38 -5.38 -21.38
CA HIS A 219 -22.63 -6.12 -21.12
C HIS A 219 -23.81 -5.20 -20.78
N SER A 220 -23.59 -4.13 -20.02
CA SER A 220 -24.64 -3.14 -19.75
C SER A 220 -25.13 -2.45 -21.03
N ARG A 221 -24.23 -2.15 -21.99
CA ARG A 221 -24.59 -1.57 -23.29
C ARG A 221 -25.35 -2.56 -24.18
N GLU A 222 -24.89 -3.80 -24.25
CA GLU A 222 -25.57 -4.88 -25.00
C GLU A 222 -26.99 -5.11 -24.47
N ALA A 223 -27.15 -5.18 -23.14
CA ALA A 223 -28.47 -5.33 -22.52
C ALA A 223 -29.39 -4.13 -22.80
N GLN A 224 -28.86 -2.90 -22.82
CA GLN A 224 -29.62 -1.70 -23.18
C GLN A 224 -30.05 -1.71 -24.65
N LEU A 225 -29.16 -2.12 -25.56
CA LEU A 225 -29.46 -2.26 -26.99
C LEU A 225 -30.53 -3.33 -27.25
N GLN A 226 -30.43 -4.49 -26.58
CA GLN A 226 -31.45 -5.53 -26.68
C GLN A 226 -32.83 -5.06 -26.21
N LEU A 227 -32.88 -4.29 -25.12
CA LEU A 227 -34.14 -3.70 -24.64
C LEU A 227 -34.72 -2.72 -25.66
N GLN A 228 -33.89 -1.85 -26.26
CA GLN A 228 -34.34 -0.92 -27.30
C GLN A 228 -34.87 -1.64 -28.55
N LEU A 229 -34.18 -2.70 -29.01
CA LEU A 229 -34.62 -3.52 -30.15
C LEU A 229 -35.94 -4.26 -29.87
N SER A 230 -36.14 -4.74 -28.64
CA SER A 230 -37.41 -5.39 -28.24
C SER A 230 -38.58 -4.40 -28.19
N GLU A 231 -38.32 -3.16 -27.79
CA GLU A 231 -39.34 -2.11 -27.68
C GLU A 231 -39.78 -1.63 -29.07
N SER A 232 -38.84 -1.45 -30.01
CA SER A 232 -39.16 -1.11 -31.41
C SER A 232 -39.89 -2.24 -32.14
N ALA A 233 -39.53 -3.50 -31.93
CA ALA A 233 -40.26 -4.65 -32.49
C ALA A 233 -41.72 -4.69 -32.00
N SER A 234 -41.96 -4.47 -30.70
CA SER A 234 -43.31 -4.45 -30.13
C SER A 234 -44.17 -3.25 -30.56
N ALA A 235 -43.53 -2.12 -30.92
CA ALA A 235 -44.23 -0.95 -31.44
C ALA A 235 -44.74 -1.17 -32.87
N GLN A 236 -43.97 -1.91 -33.69
CA GLN A 236 -44.36 -2.25 -35.05
C GLN A 236 -45.52 -3.27 -35.09
N GLU A 237 -45.54 -4.21 -34.15
CA GLU A 237 -46.62 -5.21 -34.02
C GLU A 237 -47.96 -4.59 -33.59
N LYS A 238 -47.93 -3.49 -32.81
CA LYS A 238 -49.14 -2.72 -32.46
C LYS A 238 -49.68 -1.86 -33.61
N GLY A 239 -48.96 -1.74 -34.72
CA GLY A 239 -49.43 -1.10 -35.94
C GLY A 239 -50.37 -1.98 -36.80
N ILE A 240 -50.57 -3.24 -36.42
CA ILE A 240 -51.48 -4.17 -37.10
C ILE A 240 -52.69 -4.41 -36.18
N PRO A 241 -53.94 -4.12 -36.63
CA PRO A 241 -55.08 -4.19 -35.73
C PRO A 241 -55.52 -5.64 -35.58
N LEU A 242 -55.22 -6.28 -34.44
CA LEU A 242 -56.01 -7.42 -33.99
C LEU A 242 -56.33 -7.33 -32.50
N SER A 243 -57.63 -7.11 -32.31
CA SER A 243 -58.43 -7.16 -31.10
C SER A 243 -58.07 -8.33 -30.16
N HIS A 244 -58.16 -8.06 -28.85
CA HIS A 244 -58.37 -9.05 -27.78
C HIS A 244 -57.17 -9.63 -26.99
N ASN A 245 -56.12 -8.85 -26.69
CA ASN A 245 -55.08 -9.27 -25.71
C ASN A 245 -54.60 -8.22 -24.69
N TRP A 246 -55.37 -7.13 -24.51
CA TRP A 246 -54.98 -5.98 -23.68
C TRP A 246 -54.68 -6.29 -22.20
N TRP A 247 -55.26 -7.35 -21.64
CA TRP A 247 -55.12 -7.68 -20.22
C TRP A 247 -53.80 -8.39 -19.84
N PHE A 248 -53.24 -9.19 -20.75
CA PHE A 248 -51.97 -9.89 -20.50
C PHE A 248 -50.76 -8.95 -20.62
N GLY A 249 -50.84 -7.96 -21.53
CA GLY A 249 -49.79 -6.95 -21.72
C GLY A 249 -49.56 -6.06 -20.49
N MET A 250 -50.64 -5.68 -19.77
CA MET A 250 -50.54 -4.86 -18.55
C MET A 250 -49.84 -5.60 -17.40
N LYS A 251 -50.08 -6.91 -17.25
CA LYS A 251 -49.41 -7.72 -16.21
C LYS A 251 -47.91 -7.90 -16.46
N LEU A 252 -47.49 -8.03 -17.73
CA LEU A 252 -46.08 -8.14 -18.08
C LEU A 252 -45.37 -6.79 -17.95
N ALA A 253 -45.99 -5.70 -18.38
CA ALA A 253 -45.46 -4.34 -18.25
C ALA A 253 -45.22 -3.94 -16.78
N VAL A 254 -46.13 -4.31 -15.86
CA VAL A 254 -45.99 -4.06 -14.42
C VAL A 254 -44.86 -4.90 -13.79
N ARG A 255 -44.64 -6.15 -14.24
CA ARG A 255 -43.51 -6.97 -13.79
C ARG A 255 -42.17 -6.42 -14.28
N VAL A 256 -42.09 -5.94 -15.52
CA VAL A 256 -40.87 -5.36 -16.09
C VAL A 256 -40.53 -4.00 -15.48
N THR A 257 -41.51 -3.16 -15.18
CA THR A 257 -41.27 -1.89 -14.45
C THR A 257 -40.83 -2.11 -13.01
N LYS A 258 -41.36 -3.13 -12.30
CA LYS A 258 -40.88 -3.51 -10.96
C LYS A 258 -39.43 -4.02 -10.96
N ILE A 259 -38.99 -4.69 -12.02
CA ILE A 259 -37.58 -5.14 -12.15
C ILE A 259 -36.66 -3.95 -12.51
N LYS A 260 -37.09 -3.07 -13.43
CA LYS A 260 -36.33 -1.84 -13.77
C LYS A 260 -36.19 -0.90 -12.57
N SER A 261 -37.21 -0.75 -11.72
CA SER A 261 -37.10 0.06 -10.49
C SER A 261 -36.15 -0.59 -9.47
N ALA A 262 -36.23 -1.91 -9.24
CA ALA A 262 -35.32 -2.61 -8.34
C ALA A 262 -33.84 -2.51 -8.75
N ILE A 263 -33.55 -2.50 -10.06
CA ILE A 263 -32.18 -2.31 -10.58
C ILE A 263 -31.74 -0.84 -10.47
N LYS A 264 -32.63 0.12 -10.73
CA LYS A 264 -32.34 1.57 -10.64
C LYS A 264 -32.05 2.03 -9.21
N TYR A 265 -32.76 1.51 -8.21
CA TYR A 265 -32.48 1.81 -6.79
C TYR A 265 -31.18 1.14 -6.30
N LYS A 266 -30.77 0.00 -6.87
CA LYS A 266 -29.51 -0.67 -6.49
C LYS A 266 -28.26 -0.05 -7.15
N CYS A 267 -28.41 0.61 -8.30
CA CYS A 267 -27.36 1.41 -8.93
C CYS A 267 -27.19 2.82 -8.33
N MET A 268 -28.26 3.54 -8.00
CA MET A 268 -28.14 4.91 -7.48
C MET A 268 -27.50 4.99 -6.09
N SER A 269 -27.67 3.97 -5.24
CA SER A 269 -26.94 3.87 -3.97
C SER A 269 -25.44 3.57 -4.16
N HIS A 270 -25.00 3.23 -5.38
CA HIS A 270 -23.60 2.90 -5.70
C HIS A 270 -22.79 4.15 -6.11
N ASP A 271 -23.43 5.22 -6.59
CA ASP A 271 -22.73 6.45 -7.04
C ASP A 271 -22.48 7.46 -5.91
N LEU A 272 -23.33 7.51 -4.88
CA LEU A 272 -23.16 8.45 -3.74
C LEU A 272 -21.95 8.11 -2.84
N CYS A 273 -21.45 6.87 -2.84
CA CYS A 273 -20.19 6.51 -2.16
C CYS A 273 -18.94 6.63 -3.07
N PHE A 274 -19.10 6.70 -4.39
CA PHE A 274 -17.98 6.81 -5.32
C PHE A 274 -17.48 8.26 -5.48
N GLY A 275 -18.35 9.24 -5.23
CA GLY A 275 -18.02 10.67 -5.34
C GLY A 275 -17.08 11.21 -4.25
N GLN A 276 -16.83 10.50 -3.16
CA GLN A 276 -16.00 10.97 -2.04
C GLN A 276 -14.58 10.40 -1.99
N VAL A 277 -14.18 9.53 -2.93
CA VAL A 277 -12.83 8.89 -2.93
C VAL A 277 -12.02 9.24 -4.19
N VAL A 278 -12.51 10.15 -5.03
CA VAL A 278 -11.77 10.67 -6.21
C VAL A 278 -11.28 12.11 -5.99
N ILE A 279 -11.59 12.73 -4.85
CA ILE A 279 -11.07 14.04 -4.44
C ILE A 279 -10.54 13.93 -3.00
N GLN A 280 -9.40 13.25 -2.84
CA GLN A 280 -8.40 13.40 -1.78
C GLN A 280 -7.22 12.48 -2.11
#